data_AF-A0A564ZPS4-F1
#
_entry.id   AF-A0A564ZPS4-F1
#
_cell.length_a   1.000
_cell.length_b   1.000
_cell.length_c   1.000
_cell.angle_alpha   90.00
_cell.angle_beta   90.00
_cell.angle_gamma   90.00
#
_symmetry.space_group_name_H-M   'P 1'
#
loop_
_entity.id
_entity.type
_entity.pdbx_description
1 polymer ?
#
loop_
_entity_poly.entity_id
_entity_poly.type
_entity_poly.pdbx_seq_one_letter_code
_entity_poly.pdbx_strand_id
1 'polypeptide(L)'
;MNISRRSHVWLGRLFASILILPHLQLLPRLSRPPLLPLLPLLPLLSLLNHVSSFDLTPTRSTIAAGEVPIVRLNKIISLEKKMSRRKSDQFIKDGNVKLNNKIVKNPGTHIDVKKDKIKICGKTVNILKTQKMISPNDSSMYKWFVLHKPKGLLCTSDDEKERASIYSLFPQDILDNYRLVSVGRLDRNTSGVLLLTNEYAWVNKLTHPKYQRIRTYRVHIEGAAQMKVLRELAAGVYLPDDDRGGKVKKGMQKGMQKGMQKGMQKGVPKGIQKGFPTGMQKGFPTQPAFIEILRQETIKVKDQVKRVSVLNISVREGRNRQIRKMFEQINQPVIKIKRTAFENITLKDVFFPKQYRELTPREVSDLKARRF
;
A
#
# COMPACT_ATOMS: atom_id res chain seq x y z
N MET A 1 26.98 -27.83 52.97
CA MET A 1 26.51 -27.08 54.17
C MET A 1 26.88 -25.61 54.01
N ASN A 2 26.03 -24.69 54.49
CA ASN A 2 26.17 -23.22 54.60
C ASN A 2 26.69 -22.44 53.36
N ILE A 3 25.89 -21.62 52.67
CA ILE A 3 25.23 -20.37 53.09
C ILE A 3 26.23 -19.22 53.34
N SER A 4 26.21 -18.21 52.45
CA SER A 4 26.13 -16.80 52.85
C SER A 4 25.62 -15.93 51.69
N ARG A 5 24.62 -15.09 51.95
CA ARG A 5 24.13 -14.03 51.05
C ARG A 5 24.74 -12.70 51.50
N ARG A 6 24.95 -11.75 50.59
CA ARG A 6 24.75 -10.33 50.95
C ARG A 6 24.18 -9.51 49.79
N SER A 7 23.02 -8.93 50.07
CA SER A 7 22.29 -7.96 49.26
C SER A 7 22.57 -6.55 49.78
N HIS A 8 22.71 -5.57 48.88
CA HIS A 8 22.65 -4.16 49.27
C HIS A 8 21.31 -3.54 48.86
N VAL A 9 20.61 -3.02 49.87
CA VAL A 9 19.43 -2.16 49.77
C VAL A 9 19.90 -0.72 49.93
N TRP A 10 19.30 0.22 49.18
CA TRP A 10 19.44 1.65 49.45
C TRP A 10 18.05 2.25 49.69
N LEU A 11 17.94 3.10 50.70
CA LEU A 11 16.67 3.45 51.34
C LEU A 11 16.70 4.91 51.79
N GLY A 12 15.70 5.71 51.36
CA GLY A 12 15.50 7.09 51.79
C GLY A 12 15.16 8.04 50.64
N ARG A 13 14.29 9.04 50.82
CA ARG A 13 13.38 9.30 51.95
C ARG A 13 12.21 10.17 51.45
N LEU A 14 11.02 9.99 52.03
CA LEU A 14 9.84 10.83 51.78
C LEU A 14 9.99 12.21 52.42
N PHE A 15 9.42 13.24 51.80
CA PHE A 15 8.81 14.37 52.50
C PHE A 15 7.55 14.82 51.76
N ALA A 16 6.50 15.10 52.53
CA ALA A 16 5.24 15.66 52.07
C ALA A 16 4.92 16.90 52.92
N SER A 17 4.33 17.92 52.30
CA SER A 17 3.89 19.15 52.98
C SER A 17 2.50 19.53 52.47
N ILE A 18 1.64 19.97 53.38
CA ILE A 18 0.19 20.12 53.20
C ILE A 18 -0.22 21.59 53.42
N LEU A 19 -1.16 22.06 52.58
CA LEU A 19 -2.11 23.20 52.72
C LEU A 19 -1.69 24.50 53.44
N ILE A 20 -2.15 25.63 52.88
CA ILE A 20 -3.00 26.65 53.57
C ILE A 20 -3.67 27.55 52.51
N LEU A 21 -4.95 27.88 52.74
CA LEU A 21 -5.74 28.89 52.00
C LEU A 21 -5.82 30.18 52.82
N PRO A 22 -6.08 31.33 52.19
CA PRO A 22 -6.99 32.28 52.84
C PRO A 22 -8.04 32.94 51.92
N HIS A 23 -9.29 32.75 52.35
CA HIS A 23 -10.36 33.73 52.55
C HIS A 23 -10.86 34.71 51.47
N LEU A 24 -12.19 34.78 51.48
CA LEU A 24 -13.16 35.51 50.64
C LEU A 24 -13.33 37.00 51.01
N GLN A 25 -13.62 37.84 50.00
CA GLN A 25 -14.48 39.06 49.96
C GLN A 25 -14.35 39.72 48.56
N LEU A 26 -15.32 40.44 47.94
CA LEU A 26 -16.77 40.59 48.19
C LEU A 26 -17.55 40.89 46.85
N LEU A 27 -18.37 41.94 46.75
CA LEU A 27 -19.26 42.34 45.63
C LEU A 27 -19.27 43.90 45.48
N PRO A 28 -19.69 44.56 44.35
CA PRO A 28 -21.03 44.38 43.75
C PRO A 28 -21.34 44.76 42.26
N ARG A 29 -22.58 44.38 41.85
CA ARG A 29 -23.54 44.99 40.88
C ARG A 29 -23.39 44.87 39.34
N LEU A 30 -24.30 44.04 38.79
CA LEU A 30 -25.30 44.32 37.74
C LEU A 30 -24.87 44.79 36.32
N SER A 31 -25.08 43.90 35.33
CA SER A 31 -25.79 44.19 34.06
C SER A 31 -26.34 42.89 33.45
N ARG A 32 -27.56 42.89 32.88
CA ARG A 32 -28.13 41.74 32.14
C ARG A 32 -28.07 41.98 30.63
N PRO A 33 -27.97 40.91 29.81
CA PRO A 33 -28.66 40.82 28.53
C PRO A 33 -29.76 39.72 28.52
N PRO A 34 -30.68 39.70 27.53
CA PRO A 34 -32.00 39.08 27.69
C PRO A 34 -32.12 37.61 27.26
N LEU A 35 -33.26 37.04 27.62
CA LEU A 35 -33.72 35.66 27.35
C LEU A 35 -33.98 35.42 25.85
N LEU A 36 -33.59 34.24 25.35
CA LEU A 36 -34.06 33.66 24.09
C LEU A 36 -35.21 32.68 24.38
N PRO A 37 -36.30 32.67 23.60
CA PRO A 37 -37.41 31.74 23.80
C PRO A 37 -37.11 30.35 23.25
N LEU A 38 -37.53 29.32 23.99
CA LEU A 38 -37.56 27.93 23.52
C LEU A 38 -38.70 27.75 22.49
N LEU A 39 -38.35 27.29 21.28
CA LEU A 39 -39.31 26.81 20.27
C LEU A 39 -39.37 25.28 20.29
N PRO A 40 -40.56 24.66 20.09
CA PRO A 40 -40.74 23.23 20.27
C PRO A 40 -40.22 22.41 19.08
N LEU A 41 -39.66 21.24 19.37
CA LEU A 41 -39.33 20.21 18.37
C LEU A 41 -40.61 19.46 17.95
N LEU A 42 -40.93 19.50 16.66
CA LEU A 42 -41.82 18.55 15.98
C LEU A 42 -41.08 17.87 14.82
N PRO A 43 -41.36 16.59 14.52
CA PRO A 43 -40.54 15.79 13.62
C PRO A 43 -40.90 16.00 12.15
N LEU A 44 -39.98 16.56 11.37
CA LEU A 44 -40.11 16.61 9.91
C LEU A 44 -39.74 15.27 9.25
N LEU A 45 -40.66 14.30 9.31
CA LEU A 45 -40.68 13.21 8.32
C LEU A 45 -41.21 13.72 6.97
N SER A 46 -40.93 12.95 5.92
CA SER A 46 -41.41 13.13 4.53
C SER A 46 -40.93 14.36 3.75
N LEU A 47 -39.63 14.43 3.40
CA LEU A 47 -39.23 15.04 2.11
C LEU A 47 -37.87 14.54 1.58
N LEU A 48 -37.78 13.26 1.19
CA LEU A 48 -36.58 12.72 0.52
C LEU A 48 -36.85 11.47 -0.36
N ASN A 49 -37.98 11.45 -1.07
CA ASN A 49 -38.36 10.39 -2.02
C ASN A 49 -38.45 10.90 -3.47
N HIS A 50 -37.37 11.46 -4.02
CA HIS A 50 -37.15 11.45 -5.48
C HIS A 50 -35.69 11.77 -5.90
N VAL A 51 -34.77 10.83 -5.68
CA VAL A 51 -33.57 10.72 -6.51
C VAL A 51 -33.50 9.30 -7.04
N SER A 52 -33.65 9.17 -8.35
CA SER A 52 -33.74 7.89 -9.06
C SER A 52 -32.45 7.09 -8.98
N SER A 53 -32.62 5.76 -9.01
CA SER A 53 -31.56 4.76 -8.90
C SER A 53 -30.53 4.87 -10.02
N PHE A 54 -29.35 5.40 -9.69
CA PHE A 54 -28.14 5.02 -10.40
C PHE A 54 -27.75 3.61 -9.97
N ASP A 55 -27.99 2.63 -10.85
CA ASP A 55 -27.53 1.24 -10.70
C ASP A 55 -25.98 1.15 -10.73
N LEU A 56 -25.38 1.49 -9.60
CA LEU A 56 -24.00 1.14 -9.28
C LEU A 56 -23.94 -0.37 -9.06
N THR A 57 -23.69 -1.15 -10.11
CA THR A 57 -23.37 -2.59 -9.98
C THR A 57 -22.22 -2.72 -8.96
N PRO A 58 -22.45 -3.30 -7.76
CA PRO A 58 -21.42 -3.27 -6.73
C PRO A 58 -20.26 -4.18 -7.15
N THR A 59 -19.05 -3.65 -7.21
CA THR A 59 -17.86 -4.50 -7.21
C THR A 59 -17.77 -5.18 -5.86
N ARG A 60 -18.37 -6.38 -5.77
CA ARG A 60 -18.59 -7.17 -4.54
C ARG A 60 -17.26 -7.54 -3.89
N SER A 61 -16.75 -6.64 -3.05
CA SER A 61 -15.58 -6.85 -2.18
C SER A 61 -15.87 -6.44 -0.73
N THR A 62 -17.15 -6.47 -0.36
CA THR A 62 -17.66 -6.36 1.01
C THR A 62 -18.13 -7.74 1.44
N ILE A 63 -17.36 -8.40 2.31
CA ILE A 63 -17.75 -9.69 2.86
C ILE A 63 -18.79 -9.42 3.95
N ALA A 64 -20.07 -9.56 3.62
CA ALA A 64 -21.11 -9.76 4.62
C ALA A 64 -20.92 -11.16 5.23
N ALA A 65 -21.11 -11.30 6.54
CA ALA A 65 -21.01 -12.58 7.23
C ALA A 65 -22.12 -13.51 6.73
N GLY A 66 -21.75 -14.54 5.95
CA GLY A 66 -22.68 -15.51 5.35
C GLY A 66 -22.51 -15.70 3.85
N GLU A 67 -21.98 -14.71 3.12
CA GLU A 67 -21.79 -14.86 1.67
C GLU A 67 -20.67 -15.86 1.33
N VAL A 68 -20.95 -16.73 0.37
CA VAL A 68 -19.97 -17.70 -0.13
C VAL A 68 -18.85 -16.97 -0.85
N PRO A 69 -17.56 -17.18 -0.52
CA PRO A 69 -16.48 -16.36 -1.06
C PRO A 69 -16.28 -16.65 -2.54
N ILE A 70 -16.80 -15.77 -3.40
CA ILE A 70 -16.57 -15.81 -4.85
C ILE A 70 -15.12 -15.39 -5.13
N VAL A 71 -14.34 -16.25 -5.79
CA VAL A 71 -12.91 -16.04 -6.02
C VAL A 71 -12.57 -16.22 -7.50
N ARG A 72 -11.79 -15.29 -8.07
CA ARG A 72 -11.26 -15.42 -9.43
C ARG A 72 -10.37 -16.66 -9.55
N LEU A 73 -10.66 -17.52 -10.52
CA LEU A 73 -10.01 -18.83 -10.75
C LEU A 73 -8.48 -18.73 -10.77
N ASN A 74 -7.93 -17.69 -11.40
CA ASN A 74 -6.48 -17.46 -11.48
C ASN A 74 -5.78 -17.34 -10.11
N LYS A 75 -6.48 -16.98 -9.02
CA LYS A 75 -5.94 -16.98 -7.65
C LYS A 75 -5.63 -18.40 -7.20
N ILE A 76 -6.51 -19.35 -7.49
CA ILE A 76 -6.40 -20.73 -7.03
C ILE A 76 -5.33 -21.45 -7.85
N ILE A 77 -5.34 -21.31 -9.17
CA ILE A 77 -4.27 -21.82 -10.05
C ILE A 77 -2.89 -21.29 -9.62
N SER A 78 -2.80 -20.01 -9.24
CA SER A 78 -1.56 -19.37 -8.80
C SER A 78 -1.01 -19.94 -7.48
N LEU A 79 -1.89 -20.43 -6.60
CA LEU A 79 -1.52 -21.11 -5.35
C LEU A 79 -1.14 -22.57 -5.64
N GLU A 80 -2.04 -23.35 -6.24
CA GLU A 80 -1.88 -24.79 -6.50
C GLU A 80 -0.67 -25.14 -7.38
N LYS A 81 -0.41 -24.33 -8.41
CA LYS A 81 0.72 -24.55 -9.35
C LYS A 81 1.95 -23.70 -9.04
N LYS A 82 2.02 -23.05 -7.87
CA LYS A 82 3.11 -22.14 -7.44
C LYS A 82 3.52 -21.08 -8.51
N MET A 83 2.62 -20.70 -9.42
CA MET A 83 2.92 -19.80 -10.55
C MET A 83 2.33 -18.38 -10.39
N SER A 84 2.80 -17.39 -11.14
CA SER A 84 2.25 -16.03 -11.08
C SER A 84 0.81 -15.98 -11.58
N ARG A 85 -0.03 -15.03 -11.11
CA ARG A 85 -1.41 -14.89 -11.61
C ARG A 85 -1.50 -14.65 -13.12
N ARG A 86 -0.49 -14.02 -13.73
CA ARG A 86 -0.44 -13.82 -15.20
C ARG A 86 -0.11 -15.13 -15.94
N LYS A 87 0.85 -15.92 -15.42
CA LYS A 87 1.08 -17.29 -15.91
C LYS A 87 -0.18 -18.15 -15.71
N SER A 88 -0.92 -17.95 -14.61
CA SER A 88 -2.22 -18.61 -14.37
C SER A 88 -3.31 -18.16 -15.35
N ASP A 89 -3.38 -16.87 -15.69
CA ASP A 89 -4.32 -16.38 -16.72
C ASP A 89 -4.02 -17.04 -18.08
N GLN A 90 -2.75 -17.19 -18.47
CA GLN A 90 -2.37 -17.88 -19.70
C GLN A 90 -2.70 -19.38 -19.64
N PHE A 91 -2.27 -20.06 -18.56
CA PHE A 91 -2.53 -21.48 -18.31
C PHE A 91 -4.02 -21.85 -18.36
N ILE A 92 -4.91 -20.91 -17.98
CA ILE A 92 -6.37 -21.04 -18.18
C ILE A 92 -6.74 -20.97 -19.66
N LYS A 93 -6.27 -19.96 -20.43
CA LYS A 93 -6.55 -19.85 -21.89
C LYS A 93 -6.13 -21.09 -22.66
N ASP A 94 -5.00 -21.67 -22.27
CA ASP A 94 -4.42 -22.87 -22.88
C ASP A 94 -5.31 -24.12 -22.67
N GLY A 95 -6.33 -24.05 -21.81
CA GLY A 95 -7.32 -25.10 -21.60
C GLY A 95 -6.97 -26.12 -20.51
N ASN A 96 -5.91 -25.88 -19.73
CA ASN A 96 -5.39 -26.82 -18.72
C ASN A 96 -6.28 -26.99 -17.47
N VAL A 97 -7.43 -26.30 -17.41
CA VAL A 97 -8.33 -26.26 -16.26
C VAL A 97 -9.75 -26.64 -16.65
N LYS A 98 -10.33 -27.59 -15.91
CA LYS A 98 -11.77 -27.89 -15.96
C LYS A 98 -12.46 -27.37 -14.70
N LEU A 99 -13.60 -26.70 -14.88
CA LEU A 99 -14.53 -26.28 -13.84
C LEU A 99 -15.84 -27.03 -14.04
N ASN A 100 -16.33 -27.74 -13.02
CA ASN A 100 -17.54 -28.56 -13.11
C ASN A 100 -17.52 -29.48 -14.35
N ASN A 101 -16.39 -30.16 -14.54
CA ASN A 101 -16.01 -31.00 -15.69
C ASN A 101 -15.91 -30.31 -17.08
N LYS A 102 -16.30 -29.03 -17.24
CA LYS A 102 -16.16 -28.28 -18.50
C LYS A 102 -14.81 -27.55 -18.59
N ILE A 103 -14.14 -27.56 -19.75
CA ILE A 103 -12.88 -26.83 -19.95
C ILE A 103 -13.15 -25.33 -19.92
N VAL A 104 -12.38 -24.57 -19.13
CA VAL A 104 -12.50 -23.10 -19.02
C VAL A 104 -11.29 -22.44 -19.64
N LYS A 105 -11.52 -21.61 -20.67
CA LYS A 105 -10.48 -20.77 -21.31
C LYS A 105 -10.54 -19.29 -20.95
N ASN A 106 -11.56 -18.83 -20.23
CA ASN A 106 -11.70 -17.44 -19.81
C ASN A 106 -10.90 -17.17 -18.52
N PRO A 107 -9.85 -16.33 -18.52
CA PRO A 107 -9.11 -16.00 -17.30
C PRO A 107 -9.94 -15.17 -16.30
N GLY A 108 -11.00 -14.52 -16.80
CA GLY A 108 -11.97 -13.73 -16.03
C GLY A 108 -12.92 -14.54 -15.15
N THR A 109 -12.93 -15.87 -15.28
CA THR A 109 -13.83 -16.75 -14.52
C THR A 109 -13.64 -16.58 -13.02
N HIS A 110 -14.77 -16.37 -12.34
CA HIS A 110 -14.89 -16.46 -10.90
C HIS A 110 -15.56 -17.79 -10.54
N ILE A 111 -15.25 -18.32 -9.37
CA ILE A 111 -15.81 -19.57 -8.87
C ILE A 111 -16.41 -19.39 -7.48
N ASP A 112 -17.42 -20.20 -7.17
CA ASP A 112 -17.91 -20.43 -5.83
C ASP A 112 -17.02 -21.47 -5.15
N VAL A 113 -16.29 -21.07 -4.11
CA VAL A 113 -15.27 -21.89 -3.43
C VAL A 113 -15.90 -23.02 -2.57
N LYS A 114 -17.22 -23.03 -2.35
CA LYS A 114 -17.94 -24.14 -1.68
C LYS A 114 -18.63 -25.09 -2.67
N LYS A 115 -19.10 -24.59 -3.83
CA LYS A 115 -19.92 -25.36 -4.78
C LYS A 115 -19.14 -25.91 -5.97
N ASP A 116 -18.20 -25.15 -6.51
CA ASP A 116 -17.53 -25.52 -7.76
C ASP A 116 -16.43 -26.56 -7.57
N LYS A 117 -16.29 -27.48 -8.52
CA LYS A 117 -15.24 -28.50 -8.57
C LYS A 117 -14.21 -28.16 -9.64
N ILE A 118 -12.97 -27.89 -9.22
CA ILE A 118 -11.84 -27.62 -10.13
C ILE A 118 -11.02 -28.90 -10.36
N LYS A 119 -10.66 -29.17 -11.62
CA LYS A 119 -9.58 -30.10 -11.99
C LYS A 119 -8.49 -29.35 -12.76
N ILE A 120 -7.22 -29.52 -12.36
CA ILE A 120 -6.03 -28.98 -13.04
C ILE A 120 -5.26 -30.16 -13.61
N CYS A 121 -5.02 -30.17 -14.94
CA CYS A 121 -4.35 -31.30 -15.61
C CYS A 121 -4.95 -32.67 -15.21
N GLY A 122 -6.29 -32.76 -15.15
CA GLY A 122 -7.03 -33.95 -14.71
C GLY A 122 -7.17 -34.13 -13.18
N LYS A 123 -6.21 -33.66 -12.37
CA LYS A 123 -6.23 -33.81 -10.91
C LYS A 123 -7.24 -32.87 -10.24
N THR A 124 -8.14 -33.42 -9.43
CA THR A 124 -9.09 -32.64 -8.62
C THR A 124 -8.35 -31.83 -7.54
N VAL A 125 -8.68 -30.55 -7.43
CA VAL A 125 -8.10 -29.64 -6.42
C VAL A 125 -8.93 -29.68 -5.14
N ASN A 126 -8.28 -29.80 -3.97
CA ASN A 126 -8.96 -29.62 -2.69
C ASN A 126 -9.06 -28.12 -2.36
N ILE A 127 -10.16 -27.53 -2.82
CA ILE A 127 -10.46 -26.11 -2.69
C ILE A 127 -10.60 -25.69 -1.21
N LEU A 128 -11.00 -26.59 -0.30
CA LEU A 128 -11.11 -26.30 1.14
C LEU A 128 -9.76 -26.02 1.79
N LYS A 129 -8.67 -26.65 1.33
CA LYS A 129 -7.30 -26.33 1.79
C LYS A 129 -6.88 -24.92 1.34
N THR A 130 -7.19 -24.57 0.09
CA THR A 130 -7.04 -23.19 -0.42
C THR A 130 -7.93 -22.21 0.35
N GLN A 131 -9.14 -22.64 0.76
CA GLN A 131 -10.09 -21.83 1.53
C GLN A 131 -9.58 -21.55 2.94
N LYS A 132 -8.98 -22.52 3.65
CA LYS A 132 -8.29 -22.29 4.93
C LYS A 132 -7.17 -21.24 4.80
N MET A 133 -6.35 -21.30 3.75
CA MET A 133 -5.32 -20.28 3.43
C MET A 133 -5.88 -18.92 2.93
N ILE A 134 -7.20 -18.80 2.76
CA ILE A 134 -7.90 -17.57 2.35
C ILE A 134 -8.80 -17.03 3.48
N SER A 135 -9.18 -17.88 4.44
CA SER A 135 -9.96 -17.51 5.62
C SER A 135 -9.17 -16.53 6.50
N PRO A 136 -9.76 -15.40 6.93
CA PRO A 136 -9.05 -14.42 7.76
C PRO A 136 -8.74 -14.88 9.19
N ASN A 137 -9.45 -15.88 9.71
CA ASN A 137 -9.50 -16.16 11.15
C ASN A 137 -8.36 -17.06 11.68
N ASP A 138 -7.61 -17.75 10.81
CA ASP A 138 -6.44 -18.51 11.23
C ASP A 138 -5.17 -17.67 11.01
N SER A 139 -4.87 -16.79 11.98
CA SER A 139 -3.71 -15.91 11.87
C SER A 139 -2.37 -16.65 12.03
N SER A 140 -2.37 -17.93 12.43
CA SER A 140 -1.14 -18.72 12.64
C SER A 140 -0.44 -19.09 11.33
N MET A 141 -1.19 -19.16 10.22
CA MET A 141 -0.66 -19.53 8.90
C MET A 141 -0.05 -18.35 8.12
N TYR A 142 -0.31 -17.10 8.53
CA TYR A 142 0.17 -15.92 7.80
C TYR A 142 1.54 -15.46 8.30
N LYS A 143 2.55 -15.57 7.43
CA LYS A 143 3.89 -15.08 7.67
C LYS A 143 4.05 -13.69 7.08
N TRP A 144 4.65 -12.80 7.87
CA TRP A 144 4.97 -11.43 7.50
C TRP A 144 6.43 -11.18 7.85
N PHE A 145 7.26 -10.81 6.87
CA PHE A 145 8.67 -10.54 7.06
C PHE A 145 9.01 -9.10 6.71
N VAL A 146 9.97 -8.51 7.41
CA VAL A 146 10.72 -7.34 6.94
C VAL A 146 12.12 -7.77 6.53
N LEU A 147 12.47 -7.46 5.28
CA LEU A 147 13.77 -7.72 4.67
C LEU A 147 14.55 -6.41 4.56
N HIS A 148 15.80 -6.40 5.01
CA HIS A 148 16.77 -5.37 4.62
C HIS A 148 17.28 -5.66 3.21
N LYS A 149 16.47 -5.30 2.20
CA LYS A 149 16.78 -5.59 0.80
C LYS A 149 18.15 -4.98 0.44
N PRO A 150 19.12 -5.77 -0.06
CA PRO A 150 20.37 -5.23 -0.59
C PRO A 150 20.17 -4.56 -1.96
N LYS A 151 21.17 -3.81 -2.42
CA LYS A 151 21.29 -3.48 -3.85
C LYS A 151 21.59 -4.76 -4.66
N GLY A 152 21.35 -4.73 -5.96
CA GLY A 152 21.68 -5.81 -6.90
C GLY A 152 20.55 -6.81 -7.16
N LEU A 153 19.67 -7.08 -6.17
CA LEU A 153 18.57 -8.05 -6.28
C LEU A 153 17.26 -7.44 -6.80
N LEU A 154 16.48 -8.25 -7.51
CA LEU A 154 15.14 -7.91 -8.03
C LEU A 154 13.99 -8.37 -7.12
N CYS A 155 12.89 -7.62 -7.15
CA CYS A 155 11.61 -8.00 -6.52
C CYS A 155 10.70 -8.72 -7.53
N THR A 156 11.16 -9.85 -8.10
CA THR A 156 10.37 -10.74 -8.96
C THR A 156 10.69 -12.20 -8.64
N SER A 157 9.71 -13.09 -8.70
CA SER A 157 9.91 -14.54 -8.47
C SER A 157 10.32 -15.28 -9.75
N ASP A 158 10.48 -14.54 -10.85
CA ASP A 158 10.47 -15.02 -12.22
C ASP A 158 11.15 -13.90 -13.04
N ASP A 159 12.35 -14.15 -13.55
CA ASP A 159 13.13 -13.17 -14.31
C ASP A 159 13.69 -13.80 -15.58
N GLU A 160 13.30 -13.26 -16.74
CA GLU A 160 13.66 -13.76 -18.07
C GLU A 160 15.16 -13.71 -18.39
N LYS A 161 15.96 -13.05 -17.54
CA LYS A 161 17.42 -12.93 -17.68
C LYS A 161 18.17 -13.46 -16.45
N GLU A 162 17.52 -14.37 -15.71
CA GLU A 162 18.08 -15.14 -14.59
C GLU A 162 18.75 -14.29 -13.49
N ARG A 163 18.36 -13.01 -13.35
CA ARG A 163 19.02 -12.11 -12.39
C ARG A 163 18.57 -12.44 -10.97
N ALA A 164 19.54 -12.50 -10.06
CA ALA A 164 19.32 -12.83 -8.66
C ALA A 164 18.16 -12.04 -8.01
N SER A 165 17.30 -12.76 -7.28
CA SER A 165 16.05 -12.28 -6.71
C SER A 165 16.14 -12.15 -5.19
N ILE A 166 15.27 -11.32 -4.60
CA ILE A 166 15.09 -11.27 -3.13
C ILE A 166 14.69 -12.62 -2.53
N TYR A 167 14.07 -13.53 -3.29
CA TYR A 167 13.65 -14.83 -2.78
C TYR A 167 14.83 -15.77 -2.51
N SER A 168 15.97 -15.61 -3.20
CA SER A 168 17.18 -16.40 -2.94
C SER A 168 17.89 -16.03 -1.63
N LEU A 169 17.29 -15.16 -0.81
CA LEU A 169 17.73 -14.82 0.55
C LEU A 169 16.97 -15.61 1.62
N PHE A 170 15.92 -16.34 1.25
CA PHE A 170 15.10 -17.12 2.16
C PHE A 170 15.44 -18.61 2.05
N PRO A 171 15.52 -19.35 3.17
CA PRO A 171 15.54 -20.80 3.21
C PRO A 171 14.43 -21.44 2.37
N GLN A 172 14.74 -22.58 1.76
CA GLN A 172 13.86 -23.25 0.81
C GLN A 172 12.58 -23.78 1.45
N ASP A 173 12.66 -24.25 2.71
CA ASP A 173 11.51 -24.66 3.52
C ASP A 173 10.51 -23.51 3.73
N ILE A 174 10.99 -22.29 3.96
CA ILE A 174 10.12 -21.10 4.07
C ILE A 174 9.43 -20.84 2.74
N LEU A 175 10.14 -20.92 1.61
CA LEU A 175 9.58 -20.68 0.28
C LEU A 175 8.58 -21.75 -0.16
N ASP A 176 8.79 -23.00 0.25
CA ASP A 176 7.92 -24.13 -0.10
C ASP A 176 6.66 -24.21 0.76
N ASN A 177 6.75 -23.89 2.05
CA ASN A 177 5.60 -23.83 2.96
C ASN A 177 4.83 -22.51 2.85
N TYR A 178 5.52 -21.39 2.66
CA TYR A 178 4.94 -20.06 2.59
C TYR A 178 5.21 -19.42 1.23
N ARG A 179 4.16 -19.34 0.40
CA ARG A 179 4.23 -18.67 -0.88
C ARG A 179 4.30 -17.14 -0.71
N LEU A 180 5.48 -16.64 -0.35
CA LEU A 180 5.74 -15.23 -0.10
C LEU A 180 5.66 -14.38 -1.36
N VAL A 181 5.11 -13.17 -1.20
CA VAL A 181 5.17 -12.09 -2.20
C VAL A 181 5.54 -10.77 -1.54
N SER A 182 6.29 -9.93 -2.25
CA SER A 182 6.69 -8.62 -1.73
C SER A 182 5.56 -7.59 -1.75
N VAL A 183 5.43 -6.82 -0.67
CA VAL A 183 4.50 -5.69 -0.56
C VAL A 183 5.06 -4.52 -1.37
N GLY A 184 4.70 -4.52 -2.65
CA GLY A 184 5.26 -3.61 -3.65
C GLY A 184 6.64 -4.08 -4.08
N ARG A 185 7.42 -3.16 -4.65
CA ARG A 185 8.77 -3.45 -5.16
C ARG A 185 9.72 -2.31 -4.80
N LEU A 186 11.01 -2.63 -4.74
CA LEU A 186 12.11 -1.67 -4.77
C LEU A 186 12.93 -1.93 -6.03
N ASP A 187 13.48 -0.87 -6.63
CA ASP A 187 14.38 -1.02 -7.78
C ASP A 187 15.62 -1.85 -7.42
N ARG A 188 16.26 -2.47 -8.43
CA ARG A 188 17.49 -3.26 -8.27
C ARG A 188 18.54 -2.55 -7.42
N ASN A 189 18.78 -1.27 -7.70
CA ASN A 189 19.81 -0.44 -7.06
C ASN A 189 19.29 0.39 -5.87
N THR A 190 18.12 0.04 -5.33
CA THR A 190 17.53 0.60 -4.11
C THR A 190 17.57 -0.44 -3.00
N SER A 191 18.00 -0.06 -1.80
CA SER A 191 18.06 -0.92 -0.62
C SER A 191 17.02 -0.54 0.45
N GLY A 192 16.97 -1.30 1.54
CA GLY A 192 16.20 -0.96 2.74
C GLY A 192 14.93 -1.78 2.94
N VAL A 193 13.99 -1.26 3.73
CA VAL A 193 12.74 -1.94 4.15
C VAL A 193 11.98 -2.49 2.96
N LEU A 194 11.80 -3.81 2.90
CA LEU A 194 10.83 -4.45 2.03
C LEU A 194 10.03 -5.47 2.83
N LEU A 195 8.71 -5.36 2.82
CA LEU A 195 7.84 -6.35 3.46
C LEU A 195 7.56 -7.49 2.50
N LEU A 196 7.47 -8.72 3.02
CA LEU A 196 7.04 -9.91 2.29
C LEU A 196 5.95 -10.62 3.10
N THR A 197 4.96 -11.21 2.43
CA THR A 197 3.92 -12.00 3.10
C THR A 197 3.28 -13.03 2.17
N ASN A 198 2.71 -14.10 2.72
CA ASN A 198 1.76 -14.98 2.03
C ASN A 198 0.30 -14.49 2.14
N GLU A 199 0.01 -13.41 2.87
CA GLU A 199 -1.34 -12.87 3.05
C GLU A 199 -1.76 -11.93 1.90
N TYR A 200 -2.00 -12.53 0.72
CA TYR A 200 -2.33 -11.84 -0.54
C TYR A 200 -3.43 -10.78 -0.46
N ALA A 201 -4.37 -10.91 0.49
CA ALA A 201 -5.48 -9.97 0.68
C ALA A 201 -5.01 -8.56 1.04
N TRP A 202 -3.87 -8.43 1.73
CA TRP A 202 -3.32 -7.14 2.15
C TRP A 202 -2.32 -6.54 1.17
N VAL A 203 -1.69 -7.35 0.32
CA VAL A 203 -0.69 -6.86 -0.64
C VAL A 203 -1.25 -5.70 -1.48
N ASN A 204 -2.43 -5.88 -2.11
CA ASN A 204 -3.05 -4.80 -2.89
C ASN A 204 -3.45 -3.59 -2.02
N LYS A 205 -3.99 -3.84 -0.82
CA LYS A 205 -4.38 -2.80 0.16
C LYS A 205 -3.19 -1.93 0.60
N LEU A 206 -2.00 -2.52 0.68
CA LEU A 206 -0.78 -1.82 1.06
C LEU A 206 -0.05 -1.18 -0.13
N THR A 207 -0.25 -1.67 -1.36
CA THR A 207 0.45 -1.13 -2.56
C THR A 207 -0.34 -0.10 -3.36
N HIS A 208 -1.67 -0.21 -3.42
CA HIS A 208 -2.47 0.55 -4.39
C HIS A 208 -2.52 2.06 -4.04
N PRO A 209 -2.34 2.99 -5.00
CA PRO A 209 -2.24 4.43 -4.72
C PRO A 209 -3.44 5.05 -4.00
N LYS A 210 -4.66 4.51 -4.21
CA LYS A 210 -5.88 4.94 -3.49
C LYS A 210 -5.67 5.02 -1.97
N TYR A 211 -4.90 4.08 -1.42
CA TYR A 211 -4.71 3.92 0.01
C TYR A 211 -3.57 4.77 0.59
N GLN A 212 -2.90 5.58 -0.24
CA GLN A 212 -1.95 6.64 0.14
C GLN A 212 -0.89 6.25 1.18
N ARG A 213 -0.48 4.97 1.18
CA ARG A 213 0.43 4.44 2.20
C ARG A 213 1.79 5.12 2.14
N ILE A 214 2.34 5.46 3.30
CA ILE A 214 3.56 6.25 3.42
C ILE A 214 4.77 5.33 3.23
N ARG A 215 5.72 5.77 2.38
CA ARG A 215 7.04 5.15 2.23
C ARG A 215 8.10 6.23 2.40
N THR A 216 8.97 6.04 3.38
CA THR A 216 10.02 7.01 3.74
C THR A 216 11.37 6.49 3.30
N TYR A 217 12.16 7.35 2.67
CA TYR A 217 13.46 7.04 2.08
C TYR A 217 14.51 8.01 2.58
N ARG A 218 15.72 7.49 2.85
CA ARG A 218 16.93 8.30 2.92
C ARG A 218 17.57 8.35 1.54
N VAL A 219 17.79 9.56 1.05
CA VAL A 219 18.23 9.86 -0.31
C VAL A 219 19.52 10.69 -0.22
N HIS A 220 20.55 10.33 -0.98
CA HIS A 220 21.74 11.15 -1.16
C HIS A 220 21.72 11.67 -2.59
N ILE A 221 21.82 12.99 -2.75
CA ILE A 221 21.88 13.68 -4.03
C ILE A 221 23.24 14.37 -4.19
N GLU A 222 23.67 14.57 -5.43
CA GLU A 222 24.87 15.35 -5.71
C GLU A 222 24.59 16.86 -5.56
N GLY A 223 25.54 17.60 -4.98
CA GLY A 223 25.44 19.04 -4.79
C GLY A 223 24.69 19.49 -3.53
N ALA A 224 24.44 20.79 -3.47
CA ALA A 224 23.74 21.44 -2.35
C ALA A 224 22.21 21.44 -2.56
N ALA A 225 21.49 20.95 -1.57
CA ALA A 225 20.04 20.99 -1.53
C ALA A 225 19.54 22.41 -1.21
N GLN A 226 18.94 23.08 -2.19
CA GLN A 226 18.30 24.38 -2.01
C GLN A 226 16.84 24.20 -1.59
N MET A 227 16.46 24.79 -0.45
CA MET A 227 15.11 24.61 0.12
C MET A 227 14.00 25.10 -0.83
N LYS A 228 14.23 26.16 -1.63
CA LYS A 228 13.27 26.64 -2.64
C LYS A 228 12.93 25.53 -3.66
N VAL A 229 13.96 24.95 -4.29
CA VAL A 229 13.82 23.88 -5.29
C VAL A 229 13.19 22.62 -4.66
N LEU A 230 13.55 22.29 -3.41
CA LEU A 230 12.93 21.16 -2.71
C LEU A 230 11.45 21.38 -2.41
N ARG A 231 10.99 22.61 -2.14
CA ARG A 231 9.56 22.92 -1.95
C ARG A 231 8.78 22.74 -3.26
N GLU A 232 9.32 23.19 -4.39
CA GLU A 232 8.73 22.99 -5.72
C GLU A 232 8.64 21.48 -6.03
N LEU A 233 9.70 20.72 -5.76
CA LEU A 233 9.74 19.27 -5.92
C LEU A 233 8.74 18.54 -4.99
N ALA A 234 8.57 19.04 -3.77
CA ALA A 234 7.64 18.52 -2.76
C ALA A 234 6.17 18.80 -3.09
N ALA A 235 5.86 19.95 -3.72
CA ALA A 235 4.50 20.29 -4.16
C ALA A 235 3.99 19.32 -5.24
N GLY A 236 4.87 18.90 -6.14
CA GLY A 236 4.64 17.81 -7.09
C GLY A 236 5.08 18.15 -8.51
N VAL A 237 5.68 17.17 -9.19
CA VAL A 237 6.27 17.36 -10.53
C VAL A 237 5.78 16.32 -11.53
N TYR A 238 5.77 16.70 -12.81
CA TYR A 238 5.57 15.74 -13.90
C TYR A 238 6.81 14.86 -14.02
N LEU A 239 6.63 13.54 -14.16
CA LEU A 239 7.74 12.62 -14.39
C LEU A 239 7.86 12.32 -15.89
N PRO A 240 9.08 12.23 -16.44
CA PRO A 240 9.28 11.74 -17.79
C PRO A 240 8.64 10.34 -17.94
N ASP A 241 8.07 10.08 -19.11
CA ASP A 241 7.45 8.81 -19.53
C ASP A 241 6.28 8.29 -18.67
N ASP A 242 5.59 9.15 -17.90
CA ASP A 242 4.38 8.72 -17.19
C ASP A 242 3.15 8.63 -18.11
N ASP A 243 3.00 7.48 -18.78
CA ASP A 243 1.91 7.19 -19.71
C ASP A 243 0.51 7.07 -19.07
N ARG A 244 0.38 7.26 -17.75
CA ARG A 244 -0.90 7.13 -17.01
C ARG A 244 -2.00 8.02 -17.61
N GLY A 245 -1.67 9.23 -18.08
CA GLY A 245 -2.62 10.10 -18.79
C GLY A 245 -3.11 9.49 -20.12
N GLY A 246 -2.24 8.81 -20.87
CA GLY A 246 -2.61 8.11 -22.11
C GLY A 246 -3.47 6.86 -21.85
N LYS A 247 -3.22 6.14 -20.75
CA LYS A 247 -4.07 5.01 -20.32
C LYS A 247 -5.47 5.45 -19.91
N VAL A 248 -5.59 6.58 -19.20
CA VAL A 248 -6.90 7.18 -18.88
C VAL A 248 -7.63 7.61 -20.15
N LYS A 249 -6.97 8.30 -21.10
CA LYS A 249 -7.56 8.65 -22.41
C LYS A 249 -8.11 7.43 -23.16
N LYS A 250 -7.33 6.34 -23.29
CA LYS A 250 -7.79 5.09 -23.93
C LYS A 250 -8.95 4.42 -23.17
N GLY A 251 -8.98 4.54 -21.84
CA GLY A 251 -10.09 4.07 -21.01
C GLY A 251 -11.39 4.87 -21.24
N MET A 252 -11.30 6.20 -21.21
CA MET A 252 -12.42 7.11 -21.50
C MET A 252 -12.96 6.93 -22.92
N GLN A 253 -12.09 6.85 -23.93
CA GLN A 253 -12.52 6.63 -25.33
C GLN A 253 -13.28 5.30 -25.48
N LYS A 254 -12.79 4.20 -24.91
CA LYS A 254 -13.52 2.91 -24.89
C LYS A 254 -14.82 2.98 -24.07
N GLY A 255 -14.86 3.78 -23.02
CA GLY A 255 -16.08 4.05 -22.24
C GLY A 255 -17.13 4.80 -23.06
N MET A 256 -16.74 5.90 -23.71
CA MET A 256 -17.60 6.70 -24.59
C MET A 256 -18.10 5.90 -25.80
N GLN A 257 -17.24 5.12 -26.46
CA GLN A 257 -17.66 4.25 -27.57
C GLN A 257 -18.70 3.21 -27.13
N LYS A 258 -18.50 2.57 -25.98
CA LYS A 258 -19.51 1.65 -25.41
C LYS A 258 -20.79 2.37 -24.95
N GLY A 259 -20.67 3.61 -24.47
CA GLY A 259 -21.81 4.47 -24.11
C GLY A 259 -22.64 4.84 -25.34
N MET A 260 -21.99 5.29 -26.43
CA MET A 260 -22.63 5.59 -27.71
C MET A 260 -23.28 4.36 -28.34
N GLN A 261 -22.60 3.20 -28.35
CA GLN A 261 -23.21 1.95 -28.83
C GLN A 261 -24.46 1.54 -28.04
N LYS A 262 -24.47 1.74 -26.70
CA LYS A 262 -25.67 1.52 -25.87
C LYS A 262 -26.74 2.60 -26.04
N GLY A 263 -26.35 3.84 -26.31
CA GLY A 263 -27.26 4.97 -26.55
C GLY A 263 -27.96 4.90 -27.90
N MET A 264 -27.26 4.47 -28.96
CA MET A 264 -27.85 4.22 -30.28
C MET A 264 -28.95 3.16 -30.25
N GLN A 265 -28.89 2.20 -29.31
CA GLN A 265 -29.95 1.21 -29.08
C GLN A 265 -31.18 1.76 -28.31
N LYS A 266 -31.15 3.02 -27.85
CA LYS A 266 -32.22 3.67 -27.06
C LYS A 266 -32.65 5.06 -27.55
N GLY A 267 -32.20 5.49 -28.73
CA GLY A 267 -32.45 6.82 -29.26
C GLY A 267 -31.50 7.89 -28.68
N VAL A 268 -31.17 8.89 -29.50
CA VAL A 268 -30.13 9.88 -29.18
C VAL A 268 -30.77 11.19 -28.67
N PRO A 269 -30.57 11.60 -27.40
CA PRO A 269 -30.87 12.96 -27.00
C PRO A 269 -29.86 13.95 -27.61
N LYS A 270 -30.35 14.99 -28.27
CA LYS A 270 -29.52 16.07 -28.81
C LYS A 270 -28.94 16.92 -27.68
N GLY A 271 -27.61 16.98 -27.60
CA GLY A 271 -26.91 17.94 -26.74
C GLY A 271 -25.62 17.37 -26.15
N ILE A 272 -24.48 17.83 -26.68
CA ILE A 272 -23.19 18.13 -26.00
C ILE A 272 -22.25 18.58 -27.13
N GLN A 273 -22.21 19.89 -27.38
CA GLN A 273 -21.08 20.56 -28.02
C GLN A 273 -20.71 21.74 -27.12
N LYS A 274 -19.65 21.57 -26.32
CA LYS A 274 -18.93 22.67 -25.67
C LYS A 274 -17.55 22.21 -25.24
N GLY A 275 -16.52 22.84 -25.80
CA GLY A 275 -15.15 22.92 -25.28
C GLY A 275 -14.40 21.60 -25.01
N PHE A 276 -13.63 21.11 -25.99
CA PHE A 276 -12.40 20.39 -25.68
C PHE A 276 -11.27 21.40 -25.43
N PRO A 277 -10.68 21.48 -24.22
CA PRO A 277 -9.52 22.34 -24.01
C PRO A 277 -8.29 21.76 -24.75
N THR A 278 -7.86 22.51 -25.77
CA THR A 278 -6.63 22.31 -26.55
C THR A 278 -5.39 22.54 -25.68
N GLY A 279 -5.06 21.57 -24.82
CA GLY A 279 -3.90 21.70 -23.90
C GLY A 279 -3.52 20.46 -23.09
N MET A 280 -4.00 19.26 -23.43
CA MET A 280 -3.89 18.09 -22.55
C MET A 280 -2.62 17.24 -22.76
N GLN A 281 -1.44 17.80 -22.44
CA GLN A 281 -0.14 17.10 -22.50
C GLN A 281 0.20 16.27 -21.24
N LYS A 282 0.92 15.16 -21.47
CA LYS A 282 1.76 14.36 -20.53
C LYS A 282 1.31 14.19 -19.06
N GLY A 283 0.43 13.23 -18.82
CA GLY A 283 0.33 12.51 -17.53
C GLY A 283 -0.30 13.31 -16.37
N PHE A 284 0.00 12.89 -15.14
CA PHE A 284 -0.38 13.62 -13.92
C PHE A 284 0.90 13.91 -13.09
N PRO A 285 0.96 15.04 -12.36
CA PRO A 285 2.06 15.33 -11.46
C PRO A 285 2.14 14.27 -10.34
N THR A 286 3.28 14.21 -9.64
CA THR A 286 3.37 13.39 -8.42
C THR A 286 2.44 13.93 -7.34
N GLN A 287 1.93 13.05 -6.48
CA GLN A 287 1.33 13.51 -5.23
C GLN A 287 2.36 14.29 -4.40
N PRO A 288 1.92 15.25 -3.57
CA PRO A 288 2.80 15.96 -2.66
C PRO A 288 3.63 15.01 -1.80
N ALA A 289 4.89 15.36 -1.61
CA ALA A 289 5.87 14.64 -0.82
C ALA A 289 6.33 15.49 0.37
N PHE A 290 6.73 14.85 1.47
CA PHE A 290 7.47 15.53 2.53
C PHE A 290 8.96 15.34 2.28
N ILE A 291 9.73 16.43 2.27
CA ILE A 291 11.18 16.43 2.04
C ILE A 291 11.84 17.24 3.16
N GLU A 292 12.86 16.63 3.79
CA GLU A 292 13.63 17.20 4.88
C GLU A 292 15.12 17.06 4.57
N ILE A 293 15.89 18.14 4.73
CA ILE A 293 17.37 18.07 4.67
C ILE A 293 17.84 17.61 6.05
N LEU A 294 18.50 16.45 6.11
CA LEU A 294 19.07 15.93 7.37
C LEU A 294 20.43 16.54 7.67
N ARG A 295 21.27 16.65 6.63
CA ARG A 295 22.65 17.13 6.70
C ARG A 295 23.22 17.28 5.30
N GLN A 296 24.22 18.13 5.17
CA GLN A 296 25.07 18.23 3.99
C GLN A 296 26.48 17.75 4.37
N GLU A 297 27.12 17.00 3.48
CA GLU A 297 28.44 16.42 3.70
C GLU A 297 29.29 16.53 2.44
N THR A 298 30.60 16.43 2.63
CA THR A 298 31.55 16.27 1.53
C THR A 298 32.10 14.85 1.61
N ILE A 299 31.97 14.08 0.53
CA ILE A 299 32.45 12.69 0.46
C ILE A 299 33.50 12.54 -0.65
N LYS A 300 34.52 11.71 -0.39
CA LYS A 300 35.43 11.23 -1.44
C LYS A 300 34.74 10.11 -2.21
N VAL A 301 34.64 10.26 -3.54
CA VAL A 301 34.08 9.26 -4.46
C VAL A 301 35.02 9.12 -5.64
N LYS A 302 35.75 7.99 -5.72
CA LYS A 302 36.78 7.76 -6.75
C LYS A 302 37.73 8.96 -6.87
N ASP A 303 38.36 9.28 -5.74
CA ASP A 303 39.36 10.35 -5.57
C ASP A 303 38.86 11.79 -5.77
N GLN A 304 37.63 11.98 -6.27
CA GLN A 304 36.97 13.28 -6.32
C GLN A 304 36.24 13.63 -5.02
N VAL A 305 36.42 14.87 -4.57
CA VAL A 305 35.75 15.44 -3.39
C VAL A 305 34.41 16.03 -3.83
N LYS A 306 33.30 15.36 -3.51
CA LYS A 306 31.94 15.77 -3.93
C LYS A 306 31.09 16.24 -2.75
N ARG A 307 30.45 17.40 -2.89
CA ARG A 307 29.36 17.82 -1.98
C ARG A 307 28.13 16.96 -2.21
N VAL A 308 27.52 16.49 -1.13
CA VAL A 308 26.34 15.61 -1.14
C VAL A 308 25.36 16.07 -0.07
N SER A 309 24.09 16.16 -0.45
CA SER A 309 23.00 16.44 0.49
C SER A 309 22.26 15.15 0.84
N VAL A 310 22.04 14.91 2.13
CA VAL A 310 21.34 13.74 2.65
C VAL A 310 19.93 14.17 3.08
N LEU A 311 18.92 13.59 2.45
CA LEU A 311 17.52 13.96 2.59
C LEU A 311 16.70 12.80 3.17
N ASN A 312 15.70 13.11 3.98
CA ASN A 312 14.56 12.25 4.28
C ASN A 312 13.42 12.62 3.33
N ILE A 313 12.81 11.63 2.67
CA ILE A 313 11.72 11.85 1.70
C ILE A 313 10.60 10.85 1.93
N SER A 314 9.38 11.34 2.20
CA SER A 314 8.18 10.53 2.38
C SER A 314 7.19 10.74 1.25
N VAL A 315 6.78 9.65 0.59
CA VAL A 315 5.82 9.64 -0.53
C VAL A 315 4.63 8.71 -0.25
N ARG A 316 3.45 9.08 -0.76
CA ARG A 316 2.17 8.35 -0.60
C ARG A 316 1.78 7.46 -1.78
N GLU A 317 2.42 7.65 -2.93
CA GLU A 317 2.35 6.76 -4.09
C GLU A 317 3.69 6.04 -4.34
N GLY A 318 3.74 5.22 -5.41
CA GLY A 318 4.90 4.39 -5.75
C GLY A 318 5.04 4.19 -7.25
N ARG A 319 5.20 5.29 -8.00
CA ARG A 319 5.46 5.26 -9.45
C ARG A 319 6.84 4.64 -9.73
N ASN A 320 7.03 4.13 -10.95
CA ASN A 320 8.31 3.56 -11.36
C ASN A 320 9.44 4.59 -11.20
N ARG A 321 10.49 4.24 -10.45
CA ARG A 321 11.66 5.09 -10.18
C ARG A 321 11.32 6.50 -9.66
N GLN A 322 10.14 6.70 -9.03
CA GLN A 322 9.57 8.02 -8.73
C GLN A 322 10.57 9.05 -8.22
N ILE A 323 11.22 8.77 -7.08
CA ILE A 323 12.17 9.69 -6.45
C ILE A 323 13.36 9.99 -7.38
N ARG A 324 13.88 9.00 -8.11
CA ARG A 324 14.97 9.23 -9.06
C ARG A 324 14.53 10.18 -10.16
N LYS A 325 13.37 9.92 -10.77
CA LYS A 325 12.77 10.77 -11.81
C LYS A 325 12.47 12.20 -11.32
N MET A 326 12.00 12.37 -10.08
CA MET A 326 11.80 13.68 -9.46
C MET A 326 13.11 14.48 -9.44
N PHE A 327 14.18 13.91 -8.89
CA PHE A 327 15.48 14.57 -8.77
C PHE A 327 16.22 14.73 -10.10
N GLU A 328 15.97 13.84 -11.07
CA GLU A 328 16.41 13.99 -12.47
C GLU A 328 15.79 15.24 -13.13
N GLN A 329 14.57 15.70 -12.76
CA GLN A 329 13.97 16.94 -13.30
C GLN A 329 14.63 18.23 -12.83
N ILE A 330 15.30 18.22 -11.67
CA ILE A 330 16.01 19.39 -11.12
C ILE A 330 17.52 19.29 -11.29
N ASN A 331 18.00 18.41 -12.18
CA ASN A 331 19.42 18.17 -12.46
C ASN A 331 20.28 17.78 -11.22
N GLN A 332 19.67 17.21 -10.18
CA GLN A 332 20.35 16.78 -8.95
C GLN A 332 20.23 15.26 -8.72
N PRO A 333 20.86 14.41 -9.56
CA PRO A 333 20.60 12.96 -9.61
C PRO A 333 20.87 12.23 -8.29
N VAL A 334 20.06 11.19 -8.03
CA VAL A 334 20.13 10.39 -6.80
C VAL A 334 21.27 9.37 -6.84
N ILE A 335 22.34 9.66 -6.09
CA ILE A 335 23.51 8.77 -5.90
C ILE A 335 23.10 7.50 -5.14
N LYS A 336 22.41 7.66 -4.00
CA LYS A 336 22.07 6.56 -3.08
C LYS A 336 20.66 6.73 -2.55
N ILE A 337 19.93 5.63 -2.46
CA ILE A 337 18.56 5.59 -1.94
C ILE A 337 18.36 4.32 -1.11
N LYS A 338 17.87 4.49 0.11
CA LYS A 338 17.48 3.42 1.04
C LYS A 338 16.07 3.71 1.54
N ARG A 339 15.12 2.78 1.39
CA ARG A 339 13.82 2.89 2.07
C ARG A 339 14.04 2.65 3.57
N THR A 340 13.81 3.67 4.39
CA THR A 340 14.00 3.61 5.85
C THR A 340 12.76 3.14 6.58
N ALA A 341 11.57 3.41 6.03
CA ALA A 341 10.30 2.93 6.57
C ALA A 341 9.26 2.62 5.48
N PHE A 342 8.32 1.73 5.82
CA PHE A 342 7.05 1.54 5.12
C PHE A 342 5.96 1.55 6.19
N GLU A 343 5.07 2.56 6.18
CA GLU A 343 4.23 2.89 7.34
C GLU A 343 5.08 2.98 8.63
N ASN A 344 4.65 2.36 9.71
CA ASN A 344 5.36 2.22 10.99
C ASN A 344 6.53 1.21 10.95
N ILE A 345 6.67 0.41 9.89
CA ILE A 345 7.67 -0.66 9.84
C ILE A 345 9.03 -0.15 9.38
N THR A 346 10.05 -0.43 10.17
CA THR A 346 11.45 -0.05 9.95
C THR A 346 12.35 -1.30 9.89
N LEU A 347 13.67 -1.11 9.82
CA LEU A 347 14.66 -2.18 9.99
C LEU A 347 15.08 -2.38 11.45
N LYS A 348 14.19 -2.08 12.42
CA LYS A 348 14.44 -2.41 13.83
C LYS A 348 14.80 -3.90 13.93
N ASP A 349 15.86 -4.21 14.65
CA ASP A 349 16.37 -5.57 14.87
C ASP A 349 16.85 -6.29 13.58
N VAL A 350 17.10 -5.54 12.49
CA VAL A 350 17.63 -6.05 11.20
C VAL A 350 18.79 -5.17 10.71
N PHE A 351 19.97 -5.42 11.25
CA PHE A 351 21.13 -4.53 11.13
C PHE A 351 21.77 -4.53 9.73
N PHE A 352 22.01 -5.71 9.15
CA PHE A 352 22.81 -5.87 7.94
C PHE A 352 21.96 -6.13 6.67
N PRO A 353 22.41 -5.71 5.47
CA PRO A 353 21.75 -6.07 4.23
C PRO A 353 21.64 -7.60 4.07
N LYS A 354 20.62 -8.05 3.35
CA LYS A 354 20.19 -9.46 3.23
C LYS A 354 19.46 -10.02 4.46
N GLN A 355 19.58 -9.42 5.65
CA GLN A 355 18.92 -9.96 6.85
C GLN A 355 17.39 -9.82 6.83
N TYR A 356 16.79 -10.89 7.35
CA TYR A 356 15.40 -11.12 7.75
C TYR A 356 14.97 -10.62 9.13
N ARG A 357 13.67 -10.37 9.37
CA ARG A 357 12.96 -10.94 10.53
C ARG A 357 11.47 -11.07 10.26
N GLU A 358 10.77 -11.87 11.07
CA GLU A 358 9.30 -11.85 11.12
C GLU A 358 8.79 -10.57 11.79
N LEU A 359 7.63 -10.07 11.36
CA LEU A 359 6.93 -8.96 12.01
C LEU A 359 6.22 -9.46 13.26
N THR A 360 6.24 -8.65 14.31
CA THR A 360 5.48 -8.92 15.52
C THR A 360 3.96 -8.85 15.24
N PRO A 361 3.11 -9.55 15.99
CA PRO A 361 1.65 -9.46 15.83
C PRO A 361 1.13 -8.01 15.95
N ARG A 362 1.77 -7.17 16.77
CA ARG A 362 1.46 -5.75 16.89
C ARG A 362 1.79 -4.97 15.62
N GLU A 363 2.99 -5.15 15.06
CA GLU A 363 3.37 -4.53 13.78
C GLU A 363 2.41 -4.92 12.65
N VAL A 364 1.99 -6.18 12.59
CA VAL A 364 0.99 -6.67 11.62
C VAL A 364 -0.39 -6.08 11.88
N SER A 365 -0.81 -5.96 13.15
CA SER A 365 -2.08 -5.33 13.54
C SER A 365 -2.11 -3.85 13.14
N ASP A 366 -1.08 -3.07 13.49
CA ASP A 366 -0.96 -1.66 13.16
C ASP A 366 -0.98 -1.42 11.63
N LEU A 367 -0.28 -2.28 10.87
CA LEU A 367 -0.31 -2.30 9.40
C LEU A 367 -1.72 -2.55 8.83
N LYS A 368 -2.58 -3.28 9.55
CA LYS A 368 -3.95 -3.63 9.13
C LYS A 368 -5.00 -2.63 9.62
N ALA A 369 -4.83 -2.09 10.82
CA ALA A 369 -5.81 -1.25 11.51
C ALA A 369 -6.07 0.10 10.83
N ARG A 370 -5.07 0.65 10.13
CA ARG A 370 -5.17 1.95 9.44
C ARG A 370 -6.19 1.87 8.29
N ARG A 371 -7.43 2.32 8.57
CA ARG A 371 -8.60 2.37 7.67
C ARG A 371 -8.30 3.14 6.36
N PHE A 372 -9.12 2.90 5.34
CA PHE A 372 -8.87 3.15 3.92
C PHE A 372 -9.95 3.99 3.24
#